data_AF-A0A5N6F2K8-F1
#
_entry.id   AF-A0A5N6F2K8-F1
#
_cell.length_a   1.000
_cell.length_b   1.000
_cell.length_c   1.000
_cell.angle_alpha   90.00
_cell.angle_beta   90.00
_cell.angle_gamma   90.00
#
_symmetry.space_group_name_H-M   'P 1'
#
loop_
_entity.id
_entity.type
_entity.pdbx_description
1 polymer ?
#
loop_
_entity_poly.entity_id
_entity_poly.type
_entity_poly.pdbx_seq_one_letter_code
_entity_poly.pdbx_strand_id
1 'polypeptide(L)'
;MSQQLPQENQPNSASSYLDLGITLAIHNWPALTLAVQSNWGGPTSSDKRDWLCGAISDMLNDRPETDAEDLEDVLIQVMNDEFDVVIDDESAVPVAEEIMEVRGLVAKGDFSPIKQMWENYQTKSQQKASNVAAAFKRGEDEDQNSDDDEEEDEEDVDMGEAPALVRAPKEKVEAEVDEDGFTKVVGKKKR
;
A
#
# COMPACT_ATOMS: atom_id res chain seq x y z
N MET A 1 -31.95 26.87 -18.62
CA MET A 1 -32.15 25.52 -18.06
C MET A 1 -30.86 25.11 -17.41
N SER A 2 -30.68 25.44 -16.13
CA SER A 2 -29.52 25.00 -15.37
C SER A 2 -29.70 23.51 -15.08
N GLN A 3 -28.86 22.69 -15.68
CA GLN A 3 -28.79 21.26 -15.36
C GLN A 3 -28.29 21.13 -13.92
N GLN A 4 -29.19 20.78 -13.02
CA GLN A 4 -28.86 20.31 -11.68
C GLN A 4 -28.14 18.96 -11.84
N LEU A 5 -26.87 18.88 -11.42
CA LEU A 5 -26.17 17.60 -11.29
C LEU A 5 -26.91 16.71 -10.28
N PRO A 6 -26.93 15.37 -10.45
CA PRO A 6 -27.64 14.46 -9.56
C PRO A 6 -27.01 14.48 -8.17
N GLN A 7 -27.76 14.97 -7.17
CA GLN A 7 -27.37 15.06 -5.76
C GLN A 7 -27.52 13.73 -4.99
N GLU A 8 -27.60 12.59 -5.66
CA GLU A 8 -28.05 11.33 -5.04
C GLU A 8 -26.96 10.54 -4.28
N ASN A 9 -25.70 11.02 -4.28
CA ASN A 9 -24.58 10.29 -3.67
C ASN A 9 -23.93 10.97 -2.46
N GLN A 10 -24.62 11.93 -1.82
CA GLN A 10 -24.11 12.56 -0.59
C GLN A 10 -24.53 11.75 0.65
N PRO A 11 -23.64 11.59 1.64
CA PRO A 11 -24.02 11.03 2.94
C PRO A 11 -25.15 11.87 3.56
N ASN A 12 -26.22 11.23 4.03
CA ASN A 12 -27.41 11.92 4.55
C ASN A 12 -27.40 12.06 6.09
N SER A 13 -26.36 11.58 6.77
CA SER A 13 -26.25 11.57 8.24
C SER A 13 -24.83 11.86 8.69
N ALA A 14 -24.68 12.44 9.89
CA ALA A 14 -23.38 12.77 10.47
C ALA A 14 -22.46 11.53 10.57
N SER A 15 -23.01 10.40 11.00
CA SER A 15 -22.31 9.10 11.01
C SER A 15 -21.77 8.74 9.63
N SER A 16 -22.59 8.88 8.58
CA SER A 16 -22.17 8.52 7.22
C SER A 16 -21.07 9.43 6.67
N TYR A 17 -20.99 10.70 7.11
CA TYR A 17 -19.86 11.57 6.79
C TYR A 17 -18.58 11.18 7.56
N LEU A 18 -18.72 10.72 8.81
CA LEU A 18 -17.61 10.19 9.59
C LEU A 18 -17.06 8.92 8.93
N ASP A 19 -17.94 7.96 8.61
CA ASP A 19 -17.58 6.71 7.94
C ASP A 19 -16.89 6.97 6.60
N LEU A 20 -17.40 7.96 5.85
CA LEU A 20 -16.79 8.38 4.59
C LEU A 20 -15.38 8.94 4.81
N GLY A 21 -15.20 9.85 5.76
CA GLY A 21 -13.89 10.44 6.03
C GLY A 21 -12.87 9.42 6.54
N ILE A 22 -13.28 8.49 7.41
CA ILE A 22 -12.46 7.36 7.83
C ILE A 22 -12.03 6.54 6.61
N THR A 23 -12.99 6.16 5.76
CA THR A 23 -12.70 5.38 4.55
C THR A 23 -11.69 6.08 3.64
N LEU A 24 -11.83 7.39 3.47
CA LEU A 24 -10.93 8.20 2.64
C LEU A 24 -9.51 8.28 3.22
N ALA A 25 -9.37 8.51 4.52
CA ALA A 25 -8.07 8.55 5.19
C ALA A 25 -7.35 7.20 5.09
N ILE A 26 -8.06 6.10 5.39
CA ILE A 26 -7.55 4.73 5.31
C ILE A 26 -7.15 4.35 3.87
N HIS A 27 -7.93 4.76 2.86
CA HIS A 27 -7.58 4.52 1.46
C HIS A 27 -6.42 5.39 0.95
N ASN A 28 -6.16 6.55 1.57
CA ASN A 28 -5.03 7.40 1.23
C ASN A 28 -3.74 6.95 1.92
N TRP A 29 -3.81 6.12 2.97
CA TRP A 29 -2.63 5.61 3.65
C TRP A 29 -1.81 4.67 2.73
N PRO A 30 -0.58 5.04 2.34
CA PRO A 30 0.18 4.27 1.36
C PRO A 30 0.57 2.88 1.85
N ALA A 31 0.95 2.74 3.12
CA ALA A 31 1.38 1.48 3.70
C ALA A 31 0.28 0.41 3.62
N LEU A 32 -0.94 0.77 4.04
CA LEU A 32 -2.10 -0.13 3.97
C LEU A 32 -2.52 -0.40 2.52
N THR A 33 -2.49 0.61 1.65
CA THR A 33 -2.81 0.43 0.23
C THR A 33 -1.85 -0.56 -0.43
N LEU A 34 -0.55 -0.46 -0.14
CA LEU A 34 0.47 -1.37 -0.64
C LEU A 34 0.28 -2.78 -0.07
N ALA A 35 -0.03 -2.90 1.22
CA ALA A 35 -0.29 -4.19 1.86
C ALA A 35 -1.48 -4.93 1.24
N VAL A 36 -2.55 -4.20 0.93
CA VAL A 36 -3.73 -4.76 0.24
C VAL A 36 -3.38 -5.19 -1.18
N GLN A 37 -2.69 -4.34 -1.96
CA GLN A 37 -2.28 -4.65 -3.34
C GLN A 37 -1.31 -5.84 -3.42
N SER A 38 -0.43 -5.96 -2.43
CA SER A 38 0.56 -7.04 -2.33
C SER A 38 0.00 -8.30 -1.66
N ASN A 39 -1.27 -8.27 -1.25
CA ASN A 39 -1.98 -9.39 -0.62
C ASN A 39 -1.29 -9.88 0.68
N TRP A 40 -0.66 -8.97 1.42
CA TRP A 40 0.03 -9.29 2.68
C TRP A 40 -0.96 -9.73 3.77
N GLY A 41 -2.18 -9.19 3.77
CA GLY A 41 -3.28 -9.67 4.62
C GLY A 41 -4.02 -10.91 4.11
N GLY A 42 -3.48 -11.62 3.11
CA GLY A 42 -4.13 -12.77 2.48
C GLY A 42 -5.22 -12.37 1.47
N PRO A 43 -5.95 -13.35 0.90
CA PRO A 43 -6.92 -13.12 -0.20
C PRO A 43 -8.10 -12.22 0.18
N THR A 44 -8.32 -11.99 1.47
CA THR A 44 -9.36 -11.11 2.00
C THR A 44 -8.79 -9.76 2.47
N SER A 45 -7.59 -9.37 2.01
CA SER A 45 -6.93 -8.12 2.41
C SER A 45 -7.80 -6.88 2.18
N SER A 46 -8.55 -6.83 1.07
CA SER A 46 -9.52 -5.76 0.81
C SER A 46 -10.65 -5.75 1.82
N ASP A 47 -11.19 -6.92 2.19
CA ASP A 47 -12.27 -7.03 3.17
C ASP A 47 -11.80 -6.60 4.56
N LYS A 48 -10.55 -6.91 4.91
CA LYS A 48 -9.91 -6.47 6.17
C LYS A 48 -9.78 -4.95 6.24
N ARG A 49 -9.41 -4.30 5.14
CA ARG A 49 -9.38 -2.82 5.07
C ARG A 49 -10.76 -2.24 5.32
N ASP A 50 -11.79 -2.80 4.68
CA ASP A 50 -13.17 -2.30 4.83
C ASP A 50 -13.70 -2.57 6.25
N TRP A 51 -13.33 -3.70 6.85
CA TRP A 51 -13.57 -4.01 8.27
C TRP A 51 -12.90 -2.99 9.20
N LEU A 52 -11.65 -2.61 8.95
CA LEU A 52 -10.92 -1.63 9.76
C LEU A 52 -11.64 -0.27 9.79
N CYS A 53 -12.18 0.19 8.64
CA CYS A 53 -12.97 1.41 8.60
C CYS A 53 -14.18 1.36 9.54
N GLY A 54 -14.90 0.24 9.57
CA GLY A 54 -16.02 0.01 10.48
C GLY A 54 -15.57 -0.05 11.94
N ALA A 55 -14.49 -0.78 12.23
CA ALA A 55 -13.94 -0.91 13.57
C ALA A 55 -13.51 0.44 14.17
N ILE A 56 -12.90 1.31 13.36
CA ILE A 56 -12.54 2.67 13.78
C ILE A 56 -13.81 3.49 14.06
N SER A 57 -14.82 3.42 13.19
CA SER A 57 -16.08 4.13 13.42
C SER A 57 -16.75 3.70 14.72
N ASP A 58 -16.84 2.40 14.97
CA ASP A 58 -17.40 1.85 16.22
C ASP A 58 -16.58 2.31 17.44
N MET A 59 -15.24 2.24 17.36
CA MET A 59 -14.37 2.70 18.44
C MET A 59 -14.58 4.17 18.80
N LEU A 60 -14.65 5.05 17.81
CA LEU A 60 -14.84 6.49 18.04
C LEU A 60 -16.24 6.83 18.58
N ASN A 61 -17.23 5.98 18.32
CA ASN A 61 -18.58 6.10 18.88
C ASN A 61 -18.66 5.57 20.32
N ASP A 62 -18.03 4.43 20.60
CA ASP A 62 -18.06 3.78 21.92
C ASP A 62 -17.17 4.48 22.96
N ARG A 63 -16.06 5.07 22.51
CA ARG A 63 -15.05 5.71 23.37
C ARG A 63 -14.82 7.15 22.93
N PRO A 64 -15.64 8.12 23.37
CA PRO A 64 -15.53 9.50 22.94
C PRO A 64 -14.23 10.19 23.39
N GLU A 65 -13.56 9.65 24.40
CA GLU A 65 -12.26 10.08 24.93
C GLU A 65 -11.06 9.67 24.08
N THR A 66 -11.24 8.75 23.12
CA THR A 66 -10.18 8.29 22.21
C THR A 66 -9.50 9.50 21.57
N ASP A 67 -8.19 9.59 21.72
CA ASP A 67 -7.37 10.62 21.09
C ASP A 67 -6.63 10.08 19.85
N ALA A 68 -5.75 10.90 19.27
CA ALA A 68 -5.01 10.51 18.08
C ALA A 68 -3.94 9.45 18.37
N GLU A 69 -3.35 9.45 19.58
CA GLU A 69 -2.33 8.48 19.98
C GLU A 69 -2.99 7.09 20.17
N ASP A 70 -4.16 7.04 20.81
CA ASP A 70 -4.95 5.81 20.94
C ASP A 70 -5.30 5.20 19.57
N LEU A 71 -5.70 6.05 18.61
CA LEU A 71 -6.04 5.61 17.25
C LEU A 71 -4.81 5.16 16.47
N GLU A 72 -3.68 5.85 16.62
CA GLU A 72 -2.41 5.45 16.03
C GLU A 72 -1.99 4.06 16.49
N ASP A 73 -2.01 3.79 17.79
CA ASP A 73 -1.67 2.49 18.37
C ASP A 73 -2.53 1.38 17.76
N VAL A 74 -3.84 1.63 17.59
CA VAL A 74 -4.76 0.69 16.94
C VAL A 74 -4.41 0.46 15.47
N LEU A 75 -4.07 1.52 14.72
CA LEU A 75 -3.67 1.40 13.32
C LEU A 75 -2.38 0.58 13.16
N ILE A 76 -1.38 0.84 14.02
CA ILE A 76 -0.11 0.09 14.03
C ILE A 76 -0.37 -1.37 14.39
N GLN A 77 -1.18 -1.63 15.42
CA GLN A 77 -1.51 -3.00 15.85
C GLN A 77 -2.22 -3.77 14.73
N VAL A 78 -3.20 -3.17 14.05
CA VAL A 78 -3.91 -3.82 12.94
C VAL A 78 -2.97 -4.08 11.76
N MET A 79 -2.07 -3.15 11.42
CA MET A 79 -1.07 -3.40 10.38
C MET A 79 -0.17 -4.59 10.70
N ASN A 80 0.18 -4.78 11.97
CA ASN A 80 0.97 -5.92 12.41
C ASN A 80 0.16 -7.24 12.38
N ASP A 81 -1.00 -7.26 13.04
CA ASP A 81 -1.78 -8.48 13.26
C ASP A 81 -2.48 -8.97 11.99
N GLU A 82 -3.02 -8.04 11.18
CA GLU A 82 -3.87 -8.38 10.04
C GLU A 82 -3.14 -8.39 8.70
N PHE A 83 -2.04 -7.65 8.59
CA PHE A 83 -1.30 -7.48 7.34
C PHE A 83 0.18 -7.90 7.43
N ASP A 84 0.67 -8.38 8.58
CA ASP A 84 2.08 -8.73 8.80
C ASP A 84 3.05 -7.57 8.46
N VAL A 85 2.61 -6.32 8.62
CA VAL A 85 3.40 -5.11 8.34
C VAL A 85 3.85 -4.47 9.65
N VAL A 86 5.14 -4.18 9.75
CA VAL A 86 5.69 -3.32 10.81
C VAL A 86 5.81 -1.91 10.27
N ILE A 87 5.13 -0.96 10.92
CA ILE A 87 5.18 0.47 10.62
C ILE A 87 6.23 1.10 11.54
N ASP A 88 7.28 1.69 10.96
CA ASP A 88 8.38 2.38 11.67
C ASP A 88 8.71 3.74 11.03
N ASP A 89 7.84 4.20 10.14
CA ASP A 89 8.00 5.44 9.37
C ASP A 89 7.10 6.58 9.88
N GLU A 90 6.49 6.40 11.06
CA GLU A 90 5.52 7.32 11.69
C GLU A 90 4.32 7.67 10.77
N SER A 91 4.06 6.88 9.72
CA SER A 91 2.98 7.18 8.76
C SER A 91 1.57 6.99 9.34
N ALA A 92 1.44 6.30 10.48
CA ALA A 92 0.19 6.12 11.19
C ALA A 92 -0.26 7.42 11.90
N VAL A 93 0.67 8.24 12.40
CA VAL A 93 0.40 9.52 13.09
C VAL A 93 -0.48 10.47 12.26
N PRO A 94 -0.07 10.88 11.04
CA PRO A 94 -0.86 11.83 10.25
C PRO A 94 -2.22 11.26 9.82
N VAL A 95 -2.33 9.93 9.66
CA VAL A 95 -3.60 9.28 9.33
C VAL A 95 -4.56 9.32 10.52
N ALA A 96 -4.06 9.08 11.73
CA ALA A 96 -4.84 9.19 12.95
C ALA A 96 -5.31 10.64 13.19
N GLU A 97 -4.42 11.62 13.02
CA GLU A 97 -4.76 13.05 13.12
C GLU A 97 -5.84 13.45 12.11
N GLU A 98 -5.74 13.02 10.85
CA GLU A 98 -6.73 13.30 9.81
C GLU A 98 -8.12 12.74 10.18
N ILE A 99 -8.18 11.51 10.69
CA ILE A 99 -9.43 10.88 11.14
C ILE A 99 -10.03 11.65 12.33
N MET A 100 -9.20 12.11 13.26
CA MET A 100 -9.65 12.90 14.41
C MET A 100 -10.13 14.29 14.01
N GLU A 101 -9.51 14.90 13.00
CA GLU A 101 -9.99 16.16 12.41
C GLU A 101 -11.37 15.97 11.77
N VAL A 102 -11.55 14.92 10.96
CA VAL A 102 -12.83 14.55 10.36
C VAL A 102 -13.91 14.40 11.45
N ARG A 103 -13.60 13.70 12.54
CA ARG A 103 -14.51 13.55 13.69
C ARG A 103 -14.89 14.91 14.28
N GLY A 104 -13.92 15.80 14.47
CA GLY A 104 -14.15 17.16 14.97
C GLY A 104 -15.02 18.01 14.04
N LEU A 105 -14.86 17.87 12.72
CA LEU A 105 -15.65 18.55 11.70
C LEU A 105 -17.11 18.05 11.68
N VAL A 106 -17.31 16.74 11.74
CA VAL A 106 -18.63 16.11 11.83
C VAL A 106 -19.36 16.57 13.09
N ALA A 107 -18.67 16.65 14.23
CA ALA A 107 -19.22 17.15 15.49
C ALA A 107 -19.64 18.63 15.42
N LYS A 108 -18.93 19.44 14.63
CA LYS A 108 -19.27 20.86 14.36
C LYS A 108 -20.37 21.02 13.30
N GLY A 109 -20.70 19.97 12.57
CA GLY A 109 -21.64 20.01 11.44
C GLY A 109 -21.06 20.64 10.17
N ASP A 110 -19.74 20.75 10.06
CA ASP A 110 -19.09 21.22 8.83
C ASP A 110 -18.63 20.02 7.99
N PHE A 111 -19.35 19.80 6.89
CA PHE A 111 -19.07 18.68 5.97
C PHE A 111 -18.29 19.12 4.73
N SER A 112 -17.89 20.39 4.64
CA SER A 112 -17.24 20.94 3.45
C SER A 112 -15.88 20.28 3.17
N PRO A 113 -15.00 20.09 4.18
CA PRO A 113 -13.70 19.45 3.95
C PRO A 113 -13.82 17.98 3.54
N ILE A 114 -14.76 17.25 4.14
CA ILE A 114 -15.02 15.83 3.83
C ILE A 114 -15.50 15.67 2.37
N LYS A 115 -16.34 16.59 1.90
CA LYS A 115 -16.78 16.62 0.50
C LYS A 115 -15.61 16.88 -0.47
N GLN A 116 -14.71 17.79 -0.14
CA GLN A 116 -13.52 18.04 -0.94
C GLN A 116 -12.58 16.84 -0.98
N MET A 117 -12.36 16.17 0.15
CA MET A 117 -11.59 14.92 0.21
C MET A 117 -12.20 13.86 -0.71
N TRP A 118 -13.53 13.73 -0.70
CA TRP A 118 -14.24 12.80 -1.57
C TRP A 118 -14.12 13.15 -3.06
N GLU A 119 -14.28 14.42 -3.43
CA GLU A 119 -14.09 14.89 -4.81
C GLU A 119 -12.67 14.60 -5.32
N ASN A 120 -11.65 14.90 -4.51
CA ASN A 120 -10.26 14.60 -4.82
C ASN A 120 -10.02 13.09 -5.01
N TYR A 121 -10.62 12.26 -4.16
CA TYR A 121 -10.53 10.81 -4.28
C TYR A 121 -11.21 10.31 -5.57
N GLN A 122 -12.38 10.85 -5.92
CA GLN A 122 -13.05 10.52 -7.18
C GLN A 122 -12.21 10.88 -8.40
N THR A 123 -11.61 12.07 -8.43
CA THR A 123 -10.73 12.48 -9.53
C THR A 123 -9.53 11.53 -9.66
N LYS A 124 -8.86 11.20 -8.55
CA LYS A 124 -7.74 10.23 -8.55
C LYS A 124 -8.17 8.85 -9.03
N SER A 125 -9.34 8.37 -8.61
CA SER A 125 -9.89 7.08 -9.04
C SER A 125 -10.25 7.08 -10.53
N GLN A 126 -10.82 8.17 -11.04
CA GLN A 126 -11.15 8.31 -12.46
C GLN A 126 -9.90 8.38 -13.32
N GLN A 127 -8.85 9.08 -12.87
CA GLN A 127 -7.55 9.12 -13.55
C GLN A 127 -6.86 7.76 -13.59
N LYS A 128 -6.91 7.00 -12.48
CA LYS A 128 -6.42 5.61 -12.46
C LYS A 128 -7.21 4.73 -13.45
N ALA A 129 -8.54 4.87 -13.51
CA ALA A 129 -9.38 4.11 -14.43
C ALA A 129 -9.14 4.49 -15.91
N SER A 130 -8.94 5.78 -16.21
CA SER A 130 -8.62 6.24 -17.57
C SER A 130 -7.24 5.79 -18.03
N ASN A 131 -6.25 5.77 -17.12
CA ASN A 131 -4.90 5.30 -17.44
C ASN A 131 -4.88 3.78 -17.71
N VAL A 132 -5.66 2.99 -16.96
CA VAL A 132 -5.86 1.57 -17.25
C VAL A 132 -6.57 1.37 -18.60
N ALA A 133 -7.62 2.14 -18.89
CA ALA A 133 -8.30 2.06 -20.19
C ALA A 133 -7.39 2.46 -21.37
N ALA A 134 -6.50 3.45 -21.17
CA ALA A 134 -5.50 3.85 -22.16
C ALA A 134 -4.42 2.77 -22.36
N ALA A 135 -3.98 2.11 -21.27
CA ALA A 135 -3.04 0.99 -21.34
C ALA A 135 -3.64 -0.24 -22.05
N PHE A 136 -4.94 -0.53 -21.84
CA PHE A 136 -5.63 -1.60 -22.57
C PHE A 136 -5.85 -1.26 -24.06
N LYS A 137 -6.03 0.01 -24.41
CA LYS A 137 -6.15 0.45 -25.82
C LYS A 137 -4.80 0.49 -26.55
N ARG A 138 -3.70 0.57 -25.81
CA ARG A 138 -2.31 0.51 -26.31
C ARG A 138 -1.78 -0.94 -26.37
N GLY A 139 -2.66 -1.93 -26.50
CA GLY A 139 -2.31 -3.35 -26.67
C GLY A 139 -2.58 -3.91 -28.07
N GLU A 140 -3.15 -3.13 -29.00
CA GLU A 140 -3.54 -3.60 -30.35
C GLU A 140 -2.78 -2.96 -31.52
N ASP A 141 -1.91 -1.97 -31.30
CA ASP A 141 -1.06 -1.44 -32.37
C ASP A 141 0.41 -1.44 -31.91
N GLU A 142 1.16 -2.44 -32.39
CA GLU A 142 2.61 -2.34 -32.50
C GLU A 142 2.95 -1.16 -33.42
N ASP A 143 3.96 -0.42 -32.98
CA ASP A 143 4.89 0.40 -33.75
C ASP A 143 4.78 1.94 -33.59
N GLN A 144 5.95 2.50 -33.27
CA GLN A 144 6.40 3.89 -33.42
C GLN A 144 6.22 4.86 -32.23
N ASN A 145 7.31 4.90 -31.46
CA ASN A 145 8.07 6.08 -31.03
C ASN A 145 7.41 7.04 -30.03
N SER A 146 7.81 6.93 -28.76
CA SER A 146 7.78 8.04 -27.82
C SER A 146 9.16 8.12 -27.17
N ASP A 147 9.92 9.07 -27.69
CA ASP A 147 11.02 9.77 -27.05
C ASP A 147 10.53 10.19 -25.65
N ASP A 148 11.12 9.63 -24.60
CA ASP A 148 10.94 10.10 -23.23
C ASP A 148 12.34 10.20 -22.64
N ASP A 149 12.79 11.45 -22.50
CA ASP A 149 14.06 11.85 -21.90
C ASP A 149 14.09 11.38 -20.43
N GLU A 150 14.73 10.22 -20.20
CA GLU A 150 15.16 9.81 -18.86
C GLU A 150 16.51 10.48 -18.56
N GLU A 151 16.47 11.63 -17.88
CA GLU A 151 17.63 12.16 -17.17
C GLU A 151 17.91 11.24 -15.95
N GLU A 152 18.66 10.17 -16.20
CA GLU A 152 19.32 9.35 -15.18
C GLU A 152 20.60 10.07 -14.72
N ASP A 153 20.54 10.76 -13.58
CA ASP A 153 21.70 11.12 -12.78
C ASP A 153 22.29 9.83 -12.16
N GLU A 154 23.05 9.08 -12.95
CA GLU A 154 23.95 8.04 -12.46
C GLU A 154 25.24 8.68 -11.93
N GLU A 155 25.33 8.85 -10.61
CA GLU A 155 26.61 9.09 -9.92
C GLU A 155 27.52 7.85 -10.11
N ASP A 156 28.32 7.91 -11.16
CA ASP A 156 29.40 6.98 -11.50
C ASP A 156 30.45 6.92 -10.37
N VAL A 157 30.32 5.91 -9.51
CA VAL A 157 31.34 5.53 -8.53
C VAL A 157 32.44 4.74 -9.22
N ASP A 158 33.55 5.43 -9.52
CA ASP A 158 34.83 4.89 -9.98
C ASP A 158 35.37 3.80 -9.02
N MET A 159 34.95 2.55 -9.24
CA MET A 159 35.48 1.37 -8.57
C MET A 159 36.76 0.92 -9.30
N GLY A 160 37.86 1.56 -8.91
CA GLY A 160 39.21 1.26 -9.37
C GLY A 160 39.55 -0.23 -9.37
N GLU A 161 39.99 -0.69 -10.55
CA GLU A 161 40.92 -1.78 -10.86
C GLU A 161 41.10 -2.89 -9.79
N ALA A 162 40.31 -3.95 -9.88
CA ALA A 162 40.51 -5.18 -9.12
C ALA A 162 41.56 -6.10 -9.79
N PRO A 163 42.62 -6.55 -9.08
CA PRO A 163 43.68 -7.37 -9.66
C PRO A 163 43.21 -8.80 -10.01
N ALA A 164 43.77 -9.32 -11.11
CA ALA A 164 43.43 -10.61 -11.72
C ALA A 164 43.54 -11.81 -10.75
N LEU A 165 42.47 -12.63 -10.72
CA LEU A 165 42.35 -13.85 -9.93
C LEU A 165 43.42 -14.88 -10.31
N VAL A 166 44.50 -14.95 -9.53
CA VAL A 166 45.40 -16.10 -9.53
C VAL A 166 44.65 -17.32 -8.99
N ARG A 167 44.52 -18.36 -9.82
CA ARG A 167 43.96 -19.67 -9.47
C ARG A 167 44.78 -20.32 -8.35
N ALA A 168 44.26 -20.32 -7.12
CA ALA A 168 44.73 -21.21 -6.08
C ALA A 168 44.09 -22.61 -6.26
N PRO A 169 44.81 -23.73 -6.05
CA PRO A 169 44.26 -25.07 -6.15
C PRO A 169 43.32 -25.31 -4.95
N LYS A 170 42.05 -25.62 -5.24
CA LYS A 170 41.08 -26.08 -4.22
C LYS A 170 41.46 -27.50 -3.78
N GLU A 171 41.99 -27.62 -2.57
CA GLU A 171 42.07 -28.86 -1.81
C GLU A 171 40.64 -29.39 -1.59
N LYS A 172 40.37 -30.62 -2.05
CA LYS A 172 39.04 -31.22 -1.97
C LYS A 172 38.79 -31.67 -0.54
N VAL A 173 37.82 -31.05 0.11
CA VAL A 173 37.20 -31.57 1.34
C VAL A 173 36.65 -32.97 1.03
N GLU A 174 37.14 -33.97 1.75
CA GLU A 174 36.70 -35.37 1.63
C GLU A 174 35.23 -35.48 2.02
N ALA A 175 34.47 -36.27 1.26
CA ALA A 175 33.05 -36.49 1.54
C ALA A 175 32.93 -37.44 2.75
N GLU A 176 32.29 -36.96 3.82
CA GLU A 176 31.91 -37.76 4.98
C GLU A 176 31.08 -38.98 4.52
N VAL A 177 31.50 -40.16 4.98
CA VAL A 177 30.82 -41.44 4.76
C VAL A 177 29.99 -41.71 6.00
N ASP A 178 28.69 -41.89 5.84
CA ASP A 178 27.76 -42.24 6.93
C ASP A 178 28.03 -43.68 7.44
N GLU A 179 27.63 -43.97 8.67
CA GLU A 179 27.81 -45.28 9.33
C GLU A 179 27.03 -46.43 8.63
N ASP A 180 26.13 -46.10 7.71
CA ASP A 180 25.41 -47.04 6.83
C ASP A 180 26.12 -47.29 5.47
N GLY A 181 27.35 -46.78 5.26
CA GLY A 181 28.21 -47.17 4.14
C GLY A 181 27.72 -46.74 2.74
N PHE A 182 26.78 -45.80 2.65
CA PHE A 182 26.25 -45.29 1.38
C PHE A 182 26.84 -43.92 1.00
N THR A 183 27.45 -43.84 -0.18
CA THR A 183 27.97 -42.58 -0.78
C THR A 183 26.98 -42.03 -1.82
N LYS A 184 26.67 -40.72 -1.73
CA LYS A 184 25.67 -40.01 -2.55
C LYS A 184 26.11 -39.87 -4.03
N VAL A 185 25.31 -40.35 -4.98
CA VAL A 185 25.56 -40.15 -6.43
C VAL A 185 24.95 -38.84 -6.93
N VAL A 186 25.79 -37.91 -7.42
CA VAL A 186 25.37 -36.70 -8.14
C VAL A 186 25.40 -36.97 -9.65
N GLY A 187 24.22 -37.03 -10.29
CA GLY A 187 24.10 -37.24 -11.74
C GLY A 187 24.35 -35.95 -12.53
N LYS A 188 25.29 -35.98 -13.50
CA LYS A 188 25.62 -34.86 -14.40
C LYS A 188 25.37 -35.23 -15.89
N LYS A 189 24.80 -34.27 -16.62
CA LYS A 189 24.28 -34.22 -18.01
C LYS A 189 25.27 -34.56 -19.15
N LYS A 190 24.75 -34.95 -20.34
CA LYS A 190 25.36 -34.86 -21.69
C LYS A 190 24.24 -34.93 -22.76
N ARG A 191 24.24 -34.24 -23.90
CA ARG A 191 25.27 -33.55 -24.68
C ARG A 191 24.74 -32.22 -25.21
#